data_AF-A0A0D5NGV2-F1
#
_entry.id   AF-A0A0D5NGV2-F1
#
_cell.length_a   1.000
_cell.length_b   1.000
_cell.length_c   1.000
_cell.angle_alpha   90.00
_cell.angle_beta   90.00
_cell.angle_gamma   90.00
#
_symmetry.space_group_name_H-M   'P 1'
#
loop_
_entity.id
_entity.type
_entity.pdbx_description
1 polymer ?
#
loop_
_entity_poly.entity_id
_entity_poly.type
_entity_poly.pdbx_seq_one_letter_code
_entity_poly.pdbx_strand_id
1 'polypeptide(L)'
;MKKLVTKKTAAVLVFMMLVSALSPILAFAATGFSDLSYNSASGTVTGKVYITGDTYVNKDVYLDSQGRVVISVYDDAGKVVNTVYATYDQAGYYNFTGTVTSSTYLTLKYFYKNGTPVTQAVYNSSSPIFIGGGGVVTPGTVVNPDGSINGDALKALLTADKNARVEVKTDVVNLPASALTAGETLTLYKADGTSYTLPLKALKLEDLAKSLGVSLNDLIIRVELTKLSGAAEKAVADAVYAIGATPVAGAFDFKVTAVGGGKELPIEKFGQLVSRTFALNPGAVAATVTGVVYNPVTKELTFVPSTFATVDGKTIATLKRDGNSIYTVIQAPSVKFTDLLVHWAKADVTALSEKLIVEGTGKNLFEPKRNITRAEFAALIVRSLGIEATGTSEFKDVASGKWYSGAVAAAAEAGIVNGYEDGSFKPNANISRKELAAMVVRALEYAGVESKLTDAEASAALANFTDTATLGWAKGEVAAAVKAGVVQGQTATKVAGNLSANRAEAATMVYRFLTKADLID
;
A
#
# COMPACT_ATOMS: atom_id res chain seq x y z
N MET A 1 19.22 -24.24 27.90
CA MET A 1 19.17 -22.79 27.62
C MET A 1 20.06 -22.31 26.47
N LYS A 2 21.29 -22.83 26.28
CA LYS A 2 22.22 -22.31 25.24
C LYS A 2 21.73 -22.42 23.77
N LYS A 3 20.97 -23.46 23.38
CA LYS A 3 20.50 -23.65 21.98
C LYS A 3 19.32 -22.75 21.55
N LEU A 4 18.53 -22.23 22.51
CA LEU A 4 17.38 -21.38 22.22
C LEU A 4 17.81 -19.91 22.06
N VAL A 5 18.82 -19.49 22.84
CA VAL A 5 19.44 -18.16 22.72
C VAL A 5 20.18 -18.05 21.38
N THR A 6 21.00 -19.04 21.01
CA THR A 6 21.74 -19.00 19.73
C THR A 6 20.86 -18.95 18.48
N LYS A 7 19.65 -19.55 18.48
CA LYS A 7 18.72 -19.44 17.35
C LYS A 7 18.09 -18.05 17.21
N LYS A 8 17.77 -17.39 18.33
CA LYS A 8 17.19 -16.03 18.30
C LYS A 8 18.24 -14.97 17.97
N THR A 9 19.47 -15.12 18.45
CA THR A 9 20.57 -14.19 18.09
C THR A 9 21.00 -14.36 16.64
N ALA A 10 21.00 -15.59 16.10
CA ALA A 10 21.34 -15.84 14.70
C ALA A 10 20.31 -15.25 13.71
N ALA A 11 19.02 -15.30 14.03
CA ALA A 11 17.98 -14.70 13.17
C ALA A 11 18.11 -13.17 13.09
N VAL A 12 18.43 -12.51 14.22
CA VAL A 12 18.65 -11.05 14.28
C VAL A 12 19.95 -10.64 13.57
N LEU A 13 21.03 -11.42 13.71
CA LEU A 13 22.30 -11.18 13.02
C LEU A 13 22.22 -11.38 11.51
N VAL A 14 21.50 -12.42 11.06
CA VAL A 14 21.28 -12.67 9.62
C VAL A 14 20.38 -11.59 9.01
N PHE A 15 19.39 -11.08 9.76
CA PHE A 15 18.58 -9.94 9.33
C PHE A 15 19.40 -8.63 9.27
N MET A 16 20.27 -8.35 10.25
CA MET A 16 21.17 -7.20 10.19
C MET A 16 22.22 -7.30 9.07
N MET A 17 22.71 -8.51 8.76
CA MET A 17 23.60 -8.74 7.62
C MET A 17 22.87 -8.59 6.27
N LEU A 18 21.57 -8.90 6.21
CA LEU A 18 20.74 -8.64 5.02
C LEU A 18 20.51 -7.14 4.78
N VAL A 19 20.37 -6.34 5.84
CA VAL A 19 20.31 -4.87 5.76
C VAL A 19 21.67 -4.30 5.30
N SER A 20 22.79 -4.85 5.75
CA SER A 20 24.12 -4.38 5.33
C SER A 20 24.53 -4.83 3.92
N ALA A 21 24.04 -5.97 3.43
CA ALA A 21 24.42 -6.52 2.12
C ALA A 21 23.58 -5.99 0.94
N LEU A 22 22.49 -5.26 1.21
CA LEU A 22 21.63 -4.63 0.20
C LEU A 22 21.79 -3.10 0.11
N SER A 23 22.75 -2.52 0.82
CA SER A 23 23.08 -1.10 0.73
C SER A 23 24.21 -0.87 -0.27
N PRO A 24 23.97 -0.38 -1.50
CA PRO A 24 24.96 0.49 -2.13
C PRO A 24 24.92 1.83 -1.39
N ILE A 25 26.00 2.14 -0.66
CA ILE A 25 26.30 3.52 -0.27
C ILE A 25 26.52 4.28 -1.58
N LEU A 26 25.51 5.03 -2.01
CA LEU A 26 25.66 6.05 -3.05
C LEU A 26 25.40 7.40 -2.39
N ALA A 27 26.48 7.97 -1.85
CA ALA A 27 26.56 9.41 -1.65
C ALA A 27 26.66 10.08 -3.02
N PHE A 28 25.52 10.43 -3.62
CA PHE A 28 25.49 11.40 -4.71
C PHE A 28 25.31 12.79 -4.10
N ALA A 29 26.38 13.58 -4.06
CA ALA A 29 26.25 15.02 -3.94
C ALA A 29 25.73 15.54 -5.29
N ALA A 30 24.50 16.06 -5.32
CA ALA A 30 23.86 16.55 -6.54
C ALA A 30 24.60 17.79 -7.09
N THR A 31 25.04 17.75 -8.35
CA THR A 31 25.49 18.94 -9.12
C THR A 31 24.37 19.39 -10.05
N GLY A 32 23.97 20.67 -10.04
CA GLY A 32 22.87 21.12 -10.89
C GLY A 32 22.23 22.45 -10.49
N PHE A 33 21.13 22.79 -11.17
CA PHE A 33 20.27 23.90 -10.75
C PHE A 33 19.37 23.46 -9.58
N SER A 34 18.98 24.39 -8.72
CA SER A 34 18.06 24.19 -7.58
C SER A 34 17.26 25.46 -7.33
N ASP A 35 16.16 25.39 -6.57
CA ASP A 35 15.32 26.54 -6.20
C ASP A 35 14.84 27.39 -7.41
N LEU A 36 14.63 26.76 -8.57
CA LEU A 36 14.16 27.46 -9.78
C LEU A 36 12.70 27.87 -9.65
N SER A 37 12.40 29.14 -9.95
CA SER A 37 11.04 29.67 -9.96
C SER A 37 10.85 30.68 -11.09
N TYR A 38 9.68 30.68 -11.73
CA TYR A 38 9.24 31.71 -12.67
C TYR A 38 7.98 32.40 -12.15
N ASN A 39 8.05 33.71 -11.98
CA ASN A 39 6.91 34.55 -11.66
C ASN A 39 6.27 35.04 -12.96
N SER A 40 5.11 34.48 -13.31
CA SER A 40 4.38 34.83 -14.53
C SER A 40 3.81 36.25 -14.54
N ALA A 41 3.62 36.87 -13.38
CA ALA A 41 3.14 38.25 -13.27
C ALA A 41 4.26 39.28 -13.52
N SER A 42 5.50 38.97 -13.13
CA SER A 42 6.66 39.86 -13.30
C SER A 42 7.61 39.43 -14.42
N GLY A 43 7.38 38.27 -15.04
CA GLY A 43 8.26 37.66 -16.02
C GLY A 43 9.64 37.27 -15.44
N THR A 44 9.76 37.08 -14.12
CA THR A 44 11.06 36.91 -13.46
C THR A 44 11.37 35.43 -13.23
N VAL A 45 12.53 34.96 -13.69
CA VAL A 45 13.11 33.66 -13.34
C VAL A 45 14.18 33.84 -12.26
N THR A 46 14.14 32.99 -11.23
CA THR A 46 15.08 32.98 -10.10
C THR A 46 15.57 31.55 -9.85
N GLY A 47 16.74 31.41 -9.24
CA GLY A 47 17.16 30.15 -8.63
C GLY A 47 18.65 30.06 -8.36
N LYS A 48 19.11 28.84 -8.12
CA LYS A 48 20.47 28.52 -7.67
C LYS A 48 21.16 27.54 -8.61
N VAL A 49 22.48 27.58 -8.64
CA VAL A 49 23.33 26.56 -9.25
C VAL A 49 24.31 26.08 -8.19
N TYR A 50 24.35 24.76 -7.96
CA TYR A 50 25.40 24.14 -7.15
C TYR A 50 26.54 23.66 -8.06
N ILE A 51 27.73 24.20 -7.82
CA ILE A 51 28.97 23.81 -8.48
C ILE A 51 29.91 23.35 -7.36
N THR A 52 30.47 22.14 -7.48
CA THR A 52 31.39 21.64 -6.45
C THR A 52 32.62 22.56 -6.32
N GLY A 53 33.17 22.65 -5.11
CA GLY A 53 34.33 23.50 -4.81
C GLY A 53 35.50 23.24 -5.77
N ASP A 54 35.83 21.97 -6.02
CA ASP A 54 36.93 21.60 -6.91
C ASP A 54 36.67 22.03 -8.37
N THR A 55 35.43 21.89 -8.85
CA THR A 55 35.05 22.28 -10.22
C THR A 55 35.08 23.79 -10.45
N TYR A 56 34.66 24.58 -9.45
CA TYR A 56 34.74 26.04 -9.56
C TYR A 56 36.16 26.57 -9.39
N VAL A 57 36.94 26.01 -8.44
CA VAL A 57 38.34 26.38 -8.20
C VAL A 57 39.21 26.13 -9.44
N ASN A 58 38.96 25.02 -10.15
CA ASN A 58 39.63 24.72 -11.42
C ASN A 58 39.09 25.53 -12.62
N LYS A 59 38.03 26.33 -12.41
CA LYS A 59 37.34 27.12 -13.45
C LYS A 59 36.87 26.27 -14.63
N ASP A 60 36.33 25.08 -14.36
CA ASP A 60 35.88 24.15 -15.40
C ASP A 60 34.49 24.50 -15.97
N VAL A 61 33.86 25.58 -15.48
CA VAL A 61 32.59 26.15 -15.96
C VAL A 61 32.85 27.44 -16.75
N TYR A 62 32.01 27.76 -17.73
CA TYR A 62 32.08 29.04 -18.44
C TYR A 62 31.68 30.21 -17.52
N LEU A 63 32.64 31.12 -17.31
CA LEU A 63 32.47 32.34 -16.52
C LEU A 63 32.58 33.57 -17.43
N ASP A 64 31.87 34.65 -17.07
CA ASP A 64 32.05 35.95 -17.72
C ASP A 64 33.33 36.67 -17.25
N SER A 65 33.59 37.86 -17.80
CA SER A 65 34.77 38.68 -17.43
C SER A 65 34.77 39.14 -15.96
N GLN A 66 33.66 38.96 -15.24
CA GLN A 66 33.50 39.31 -13.83
C GLN A 66 33.50 38.06 -12.92
N GLY A 67 33.72 36.86 -13.48
CA GLY A 67 33.79 35.60 -12.72
C GLY A 67 32.43 35.00 -12.35
N ARG A 68 31.34 35.45 -12.98
CA ARG A 68 29.97 34.94 -12.76
C ARG A 68 29.67 33.78 -13.71
N VAL A 69 28.88 32.82 -13.25
CA VAL A 69 28.45 31.69 -14.08
C VAL A 69 27.43 32.17 -15.11
N VAL A 70 27.67 31.87 -16.38
CA VAL A 70 26.79 32.26 -17.50
C VAL A 70 25.71 31.21 -17.72
N ILE A 71 24.44 31.62 -17.66
CA ILE A 71 23.28 30.75 -17.87
C ILE A 71 22.47 31.26 -19.06
N SER A 72 22.35 30.45 -20.11
CA SER A 72 21.52 30.73 -21.27
C SER A 72 20.09 30.25 -21.05
N VAL A 73 19.10 31.08 -21.34
CA VAL A 73 17.68 30.78 -21.25
C VAL A 73 17.10 30.59 -22.65
N TYR A 74 16.42 29.47 -22.87
CA TYR A 74 15.82 29.08 -24.14
C TYR A 74 14.29 29.04 -24.04
N ASP A 75 13.60 29.39 -25.11
CA ASP A 75 12.13 29.23 -25.25
C ASP A 75 11.72 27.81 -25.70
N ASP A 76 10.40 27.59 -25.82
CA ASP A 76 9.76 26.37 -26.29
C ASP A 76 10.29 25.90 -27.67
N ALA A 77 10.82 26.81 -28.50
CA ALA A 77 11.38 26.52 -29.82
C ALA A 77 12.90 26.26 -29.80
N GLY A 78 13.52 26.27 -28.62
CA GLY A 78 14.96 26.05 -28.46
C GLY A 78 15.83 27.23 -28.88
N LYS A 79 15.27 28.44 -28.99
CA LYS A 79 16.00 29.68 -29.28
C LYS A 79 16.43 30.34 -27.98
N VAL A 80 17.66 30.86 -27.91
CA VAL A 80 18.12 31.65 -26.75
C VAL A 80 17.33 32.96 -26.69
N VAL A 81 16.56 33.14 -25.63
CA VAL A 81 15.72 34.32 -25.38
C VAL A 81 16.29 35.25 -24.33
N ASN A 82 17.16 34.75 -23.45
CA ASN A 82 17.90 35.59 -22.50
C ASN A 82 19.19 34.93 -22.02
N THR A 83 20.05 35.68 -21.33
CA THR A 83 21.20 35.18 -20.57
C THR A 83 21.17 35.80 -19.17
N VAL A 84 21.24 34.95 -18.15
CA VAL A 84 21.29 35.35 -16.73
C VAL A 84 22.63 34.96 -16.12
N TYR A 85 23.04 35.68 -15.08
CA TYR A 85 24.35 35.52 -14.46
C TYR A 85 24.20 35.12 -13.00
N ALA A 86 24.86 34.05 -12.58
CA ALA A 86 24.82 33.59 -11.20
C ALA A 86 26.07 34.03 -10.42
N THR A 87 25.84 34.60 -9.24
CA THR A 87 26.89 35.09 -8.33
C THR A 87 27.05 34.17 -7.14
N TYR A 88 28.30 33.96 -6.72
CA TYR A 88 28.61 33.11 -5.57
C TYR A 88 27.97 33.64 -4.28
N ASP A 89 27.45 32.70 -3.49
CA ASP A 89 26.91 32.97 -2.17
C ASP A 89 27.72 32.21 -1.11
N GLN A 90 27.25 31.02 -0.69
CA GLN A 90 27.92 30.17 0.30
C GLN A 90 27.83 28.69 -0.10
N ALA A 91 28.75 27.89 0.42
CA ALA A 91 28.75 26.43 0.31
C ALA A 91 28.63 25.88 -1.13
N GLY A 92 29.24 26.54 -2.12
CA GLY A 92 29.22 26.08 -3.52
C GLY A 92 27.97 26.46 -4.33
N TYR A 93 27.06 27.27 -3.77
CA TYR A 93 25.86 27.76 -4.46
C TYR A 93 26.06 29.14 -5.10
N TYR A 94 25.44 29.31 -6.26
CA TYR A 94 25.42 30.55 -7.04
C TYR A 94 23.96 30.95 -7.31
N ASN A 95 23.54 32.11 -6.81
CA ASN A 95 22.18 32.62 -7.00
C ASN A 95 22.08 33.43 -8.29
N PHE A 96 20.97 33.33 -9.01
CA PHE A 96 20.65 34.23 -10.13
C PHE A 96 19.19 34.69 -10.10
N THR A 97 18.95 35.83 -10.73
CA THR A 97 17.62 36.39 -10.98
C THR A 97 17.67 37.11 -12.32
N GLY A 98 16.65 36.93 -13.16
CA GLY A 98 16.55 37.64 -14.44
C GLY A 98 15.13 37.70 -14.96
N THR A 99 14.85 38.68 -15.82
CA THR A 99 13.52 38.84 -16.45
C THR A 99 13.53 38.23 -17.83
N VAL A 100 12.52 37.46 -18.18
CA VAL A 100 12.41 36.72 -19.43
C VAL A 100 11.03 36.99 -20.05
N THR A 101 10.97 37.06 -21.38
CA THR A 101 9.72 37.26 -22.12
C THR A 101 8.82 36.04 -21.96
N SER A 102 7.51 36.25 -21.82
CA SER A 102 6.52 35.21 -21.51
C SER A 102 6.55 34.06 -22.52
N SER A 103 6.99 32.88 -22.07
CA SER A 103 6.77 31.60 -22.75
C SER A 103 6.11 30.61 -21.78
N THR A 104 5.50 29.57 -22.33
CA THR A 104 4.87 28.48 -21.57
C THR A 104 5.93 27.61 -20.89
N TYR A 105 7.12 27.53 -21.49
CA TYR A 105 8.20 26.65 -21.11
C TYR A 105 9.58 27.30 -21.35
N LEU A 106 10.44 27.33 -20.33
CA LEU A 106 11.80 27.87 -20.45
C LEU A 106 12.80 26.81 -20.08
N THR A 107 13.88 26.70 -20.85
CA THR A 107 15.01 25.82 -20.53
C THR A 107 16.23 26.65 -20.19
N LEU A 108 16.83 26.45 -19.03
CA LEU A 108 18.06 27.11 -18.59
C LEU A 108 19.24 26.15 -18.79
N LYS A 109 20.36 26.66 -19.30
CA LYS A 109 21.60 25.90 -19.48
C LYS A 109 22.82 26.69 -19.01
N TYR A 110 23.70 26.04 -18.26
CA TYR A 110 25.10 26.46 -18.17
C TYR A 110 26.00 25.36 -18.74
N PHE A 111 27.24 25.70 -19.10
CA PHE A 111 28.15 24.79 -19.77
C PHE A 111 29.46 24.62 -18.99
N TYR A 112 29.99 23.41 -19.01
CA TYR A 112 31.40 23.14 -18.69
C TYR A 112 32.27 23.50 -19.90
N LYS A 113 33.55 23.84 -19.66
CA LYS A 113 34.53 24.18 -20.71
C LYS A 113 34.77 23.04 -21.72
N ASN A 114 34.49 21.80 -21.33
CA ASN A 114 34.51 20.63 -22.22
C ASN A 114 33.28 20.57 -23.16
N GLY A 115 32.39 21.57 -23.12
CA GLY A 115 31.19 21.67 -23.94
C GLY A 115 29.96 20.94 -23.39
N THR A 116 30.05 20.27 -22.24
CA THR A 116 28.91 19.55 -21.65
C THR A 116 27.91 20.52 -21.02
N PRO A 117 26.63 20.52 -21.43
CA PRO A 117 25.59 21.35 -20.83
C PRO A 117 25.01 20.72 -19.57
N VAL A 118 24.70 21.55 -18.58
CA VAL A 118 23.77 21.23 -17.48
C VAL A 118 22.48 21.99 -17.75
N THR A 119 21.34 21.30 -17.75
CA THR A 119 20.07 21.82 -18.25
C THR A 119 18.94 21.63 -17.22
N GLN A 120 18.07 22.63 -17.04
CA GLN A 120 16.83 22.50 -16.26
C GLN A 120 15.71 23.38 -16.81
N ALA A 121 14.45 22.95 -16.68
CA ALA A 121 13.29 23.66 -17.23
C ALA A 121 12.41 24.35 -16.16
N VAL A 122 11.67 25.39 -16.56
CA VAL A 122 10.72 26.16 -15.74
C VAL A 122 9.44 26.42 -16.56
N TYR A 123 8.26 26.25 -15.96
CA TYR A 123 6.97 26.20 -16.69
C TYR A 123 5.96 27.29 -16.23
N ASN A 124 5.07 27.73 -17.13
CA ASN A 124 3.87 28.54 -16.87
C ASN A 124 2.59 27.82 -17.40
N SER A 125 1.76 27.16 -16.55
CA SER A 125 0.60 26.34 -17.01
C SER A 125 -0.77 26.70 -16.46
N SER A 126 -1.74 26.62 -17.38
CA SER A 126 -3.15 26.28 -17.21
C SER A 126 -3.41 24.88 -17.81
N SER A 127 -4.28 24.07 -17.18
CA SER A 127 -4.65 22.62 -17.31
C SER A 127 -5.16 22.10 -18.70
N PRO A 128 -5.78 20.88 -18.89
CA PRO A 128 -6.03 19.64 -18.05
C PRO A 128 -5.81 18.28 -18.81
N ILE A 129 -6.03 17.05 -18.26
CA ILE A 129 -7.29 16.21 -18.20
C ILE A 129 -7.13 14.98 -17.24
N PHE A 130 -8.27 14.53 -16.66
CA PHE A 130 -8.47 13.60 -15.53
C PHE A 130 -9.25 12.30 -15.89
N ILE A 131 -9.21 11.28 -15.00
CA ILE A 131 -10.36 10.40 -14.70
C ILE A 131 -10.45 10.14 -13.17
N GLY A 132 -11.61 10.46 -12.56
CA GLY A 132 -12.06 9.89 -11.27
C GLY A 132 -12.02 10.78 -10.01
N GLY A 133 -13.08 11.58 -9.81
CA GLY A 133 -13.76 11.72 -8.50
C GLY A 133 -13.05 12.44 -7.34
N GLY A 134 -12.59 13.67 -7.54
CA GLY A 134 -12.08 14.58 -6.52
C GLY A 134 -11.34 15.71 -7.21
N GLY A 135 -11.64 16.97 -6.92
CA GLY A 135 -11.07 18.10 -7.65
C GLY A 135 -9.54 18.09 -7.62
N VAL A 136 -8.89 17.85 -8.77
CA VAL A 136 -7.41 17.86 -8.86
C VAL A 136 -6.95 19.30 -9.03
N VAL A 137 -6.18 19.73 -8.06
CA VAL A 137 -5.26 20.86 -8.17
C VAL A 137 -4.03 20.35 -8.92
N THR A 138 -3.64 21.03 -10.01
CA THR A 138 -2.56 20.60 -10.93
C THR A 138 -1.20 20.45 -10.23
N PRO A 139 -0.63 19.22 -10.09
CA PRO A 139 0.66 19.01 -9.45
C PRO A 139 1.80 19.05 -10.47
N GLY A 140 2.55 20.16 -10.52
CA GLY A 140 3.73 20.32 -11.38
C GLY A 140 5.04 20.62 -10.65
N THR A 141 5.04 20.74 -9.32
CA THR A 141 6.15 21.33 -8.53
C THR A 141 6.62 20.49 -7.33
N VAL A 142 6.09 19.27 -7.14
CA VAL A 142 6.41 18.46 -5.95
C VAL A 142 7.61 17.53 -6.15
N VAL A 143 7.79 16.98 -7.35
CA VAL A 143 8.93 16.12 -7.68
C VAL A 143 9.88 16.88 -8.56
N ASN A 144 11.10 17.05 -8.09
CA ASN A 144 12.20 17.67 -8.82
C ASN A 144 12.61 16.78 -10.01
N PRO A 145 13.25 17.35 -11.04
CA PRO A 145 13.70 16.58 -12.21
C PRO A 145 14.65 15.42 -11.89
N ASP A 146 15.38 15.49 -10.78
CA ASP A 146 16.27 14.44 -10.26
C ASP A 146 15.53 13.34 -9.47
N GLY A 147 14.20 13.45 -9.33
CA GLY A 147 13.36 12.52 -8.59
C GLY A 147 13.22 12.84 -7.09
N SER A 148 13.91 13.87 -6.58
CA SER A 148 13.77 14.30 -5.19
C SER A 148 12.46 15.05 -4.94
N ILE A 149 11.98 15.11 -3.69
CA ILE A 149 10.70 15.72 -3.35
C ILE A 149 10.93 17.06 -2.65
N ASN A 150 10.28 18.12 -3.15
CA ASN A 150 10.28 19.43 -2.50
C ASN A 150 9.27 19.44 -1.34
N GLY A 151 9.75 19.59 -0.11
CA GLY A 151 8.92 19.56 1.10
C GLY A 151 7.88 20.67 1.18
N ASP A 152 8.22 21.90 0.79
CA ASP A 152 7.28 23.03 0.84
C ASP A 152 6.18 22.87 -0.22
N ALA A 153 6.56 22.45 -1.42
CA ALA A 153 5.60 22.15 -2.48
C ALA A 153 4.68 20.98 -2.12
N LEU A 154 5.23 19.92 -1.51
CA LEU A 154 4.44 18.79 -1.01
C LEU A 154 3.45 19.23 0.08
N LYS A 155 3.90 20.07 1.02
CA LYS A 155 3.05 20.61 2.09
C LYS A 155 1.94 21.49 1.53
N ALA A 156 2.25 22.35 0.56
CA ALA A 156 1.27 23.18 -0.13
C ALA A 156 0.24 22.32 -0.88
N LEU A 157 0.70 21.27 -1.59
CA LEU A 157 -0.16 20.31 -2.26
C LEU A 157 -1.11 19.62 -1.27
N LEU A 158 -0.59 19.07 -0.16
CA LEU A 158 -1.39 18.38 0.86
C LEU A 158 -2.31 19.32 1.65
N THR A 159 -1.99 20.62 1.67
CA THR A 159 -2.88 21.64 2.23
C THR A 159 -4.06 21.91 1.30
N ALA A 160 -3.82 21.97 -0.01
CA ALA A 160 -4.83 22.22 -1.03
C ALA A 160 -5.71 20.99 -1.30
N ASP A 161 -5.13 19.79 -1.27
CA ASP A 161 -5.81 18.51 -1.45
C ASP A 161 -5.39 17.53 -0.35
N LYS A 162 -6.34 17.16 0.51
CA LYS A 162 -6.09 16.21 1.60
C LYS A 162 -5.78 14.80 1.11
N ASN A 163 -6.11 14.45 -0.14
CA ASN A 163 -5.88 13.14 -0.73
C ASN A 163 -5.02 13.24 -1.99
N ALA A 164 -3.94 14.00 -1.88
CA ALA A 164 -3.10 14.38 -3.01
C ALA A 164 -2.40 13.19 -3.68
N ARG A 165 -2.03 13.39 -4.95
CA ARG A 165 -1.29 12.42 -5.75
C ARG A 165 -0.05 13.07 -6.35
N VAL A 166 1.04 12.32 -6.43
CA VAL A 166 2.34 12.78 -6.89
C VAL A 166 2.93 11.75 -7.86
N GLU A 167 3.22 12.17 -9.09
CA GLU A 167 3.94 11.33 -10.04
C GLU A 167 5.41 11.24 -9.67
N VAL A 168 5.95 10.03 -9.56
CA VAL A 168 7.35 9.76 -9.24
C VAL A 168 8.00 9.00 -10.39
N LYS A 169 9.29 9.28 -10.64
CA LYS A 169 10.05 8.66 -11.73
C LYS A 169 11.02 7.58 -11.23
N THR A 170 11.32 7.60 -9.94
CA THR A 170 12.24 6.69 -9.27
C THR A 170 11.47 5.62 -8.49
N ASP A 171 12.15 4.52 -8.20
CA ASP A 171 11.59 3.46 -7.35
C ASP A 171 11.68 3.80 -5.86
N VAL A 172 12.58 4.72 -5.49
CA VAL A 172 12.78 5.19 -4.12
C VAL A 172 12.44 6.68 -4.05
N VAL A 173 11.60 7.03 -3.08
CA VAL A 173 11.07 8.38 -2.88
C VAL A 173 11.26 8.76 -1.43
N ASN A 174 11.93 9.89 -1.17
CA ASN A 174 12.17 10.40 0.17
C ASN A 174 11.22 11.58 0.44
N LEU A 175 10.32 11.42 1.40
CA LEU A 175 9.31 12.41 1.75
C LEU A 175 9.71 13.11 3.06
N PRO A 176 9.87 14.45 3.09
CA PRO A 176 10.04 15.19 4.33
C PRO A 176 8.81 15.02 5.23
N ALA A 177 8.98 14.45 6.42
CA ALA A 177 7.84 14.10 7.29
C ALA A 177 7.06 15.34 7.75
N SER A 178 7.73 16.48 7.93
CA SER A 178 7.09 17.76 8.27
C SER A 178 6.10 18.27 7.22
N ALA A 179 6.23 17.84 5.95
CA ALA A 179 5.29 18.18 4.89
C ALA A 179 4.03 17.31 4.91
N LEU A 180 4.12 16.09 5.46
CA LEU A 180 3.06 15.08 5.43
C LEU A 180 1.95 15.34 6.45
N THR A 181 2.15 16.23 7.42
CA THR A 181 1.16 16.52 8.46
C THR A 181 -0.09 17.24 7.95
N ALA A 182 -0.03 17.79 6.73
CA ALA A 182 -1.10 18.60 6.16
C ALA A 182 -2.23 17.76 5.51
N GLY A 183 -1.97 16.51 5.14
CA GLY A 183 -2.90 15.67 4.38
C GLY A 183 -3.48 14.50 5.15
N GLU A 184 -4.37 13.78 4.48
CA GLU A 184 -4.96 12.51 4.94
C GLU A 184 -4.32 11.33 4.22
N THR A 185 -4.24 11.39 2.89
CA THR A 185 -3.54 10.40 2.07
C THR A 185 -2.61 11.06 1.05
N LEU A 186 -1.55 10.33 0.67
CA LEU A 186 -0.66 10.69 -0.42
C LEU A 186 -0.45 9.47 -1.33
N THR A 187 -0.84 9.56 -2.59
CA THR A 187 -0.55 8.53 -3.59
C THR A 187 0.69 8.88 -4.39
N LEU A 188 1.75 8.09 -4.24
CA LEU A 188 2.89 8.11 -5.16
C LEU A 188 2.57 7.19 -6.34
N TYR A 189 2.65 7.67 -7.57
CA TYR A 189 2.34 6.87 -8.75
C TYR A 189 3.38 7.03 -9.86
N LYS A 190 3.55 6.00 -10.69
CA LYS A 190 4.40 6.00 -11.89
C LYS A 190 3.52 5.88 -13.13
N ALA A 191 4.01 6.38 -14.28
CA ALA A 191 3.32 6.30 -15.56
C ALA A 191 3.03 4.86 -16.05
N ASP A 192 3.71 3.85 -15.50
CA ASP A 192 3.46 2.44 -15.78
C ASP A 192 2.24 1.85 -15.05
N GLY A 193 1.59 2.64 -14.19
CA GLY A 193 0.43 2.22 -13.38
C GLY A 193 0.80 1.72 -11.98
N THR A 194 2.09 1.70 -11.63
CA THR A 194 2.53 1.37 -10.26
C THR A 194 2.19 2.51 -9.31
N SER A 195 1.61 2.21 -8.15
CA SER A 195 1.39 3.24 -7.12
C SER A 195 1.40 2.68 -5.70
N TYR A 196 1.65 3.56 -4.73
CA TYR A 196 1.51 3.29 -3.30
C TYR A 196 0.82 4.49 -2.64
N THR A 197 -0.35 4.26 -2.05
CA THR A 197 -1.12 5.29 -1.33
C THR A 197 -0.84 5.22 0.15
N LEU A 198 -0.25 6.24 0.75
CA LEU A 198 0.10 6.25 2.17
C LEU A 198 -0.98 6.94 3.00
N PRO A 199 -1.46 6.31 4.11
CA PRO A 199 -2.35 6.98 5.06
C PRO A 199 -1.52 7.81 6.05
N LEU A 200 -1.45 9.12 5.83
CA LEU A 200 -0.48 9.99 6.49
C LEU A 200 -0.65 10.05 8.02
N LYS A 201 -1.90 10.06 8.51
CA LYS A 201 -2.21 10.03 9.96
C LYS A 201 -1.77 8.73 10.63
N ALA A 202 -1.89 7.60 9.93
CA ALA A 202 -1.54 6.28 10.47
C ALA A 202 -0.02 6.07 10.62
N LEU A 203 0.80 6.87 9.95
CA LEU A 203 2.25 6.82 10.11
C LEU A 203 2.72 7.25 11.51
N LYS A 204 1.90 8.00 12.26
CA LYS A 204 2.26 8.50 13.61
C LYS A 204 3.65 9.15 13.64
N LEU A 205 3.86 10.12 12.73
CA LEU A 205 5.17 10.71 12.43
C LEU A 205 5.91 11.24 13.67
N GLU A 206 5.19 11.80 14.64
CA GLU A 206 5.77 12.28 15.91
C GLU A 206 6.37 11.15 16.75
N ASP A 207 5.71 9.98 16.80
CA ASP A 207 6.20 8.82 17.54
C ASP A 207 7.42 8.21 16.85
N LEU A 208 7.45 8.24 15.51
CA LEU A 208 8.62 7.84 14.72
C LEU A 208 9.81 8.78 14.96
N ALA A 209 9.59 10.10 14.93
CA ALA A 209 10.63 11.10 15.18
C ALA A 209 11.26 10.92 16.58
N LYS A 210 10.41 10.76 17.62
CA LYS A 210 10.84 10.47 18.99
C LYS A 210 11.64 9.18 19.09
N SER A 211 11.19 8.11 18.41
CA SER A 211 11.86 6.80 18.42
C SER A 211 13.26 6.85 17.80
N LEU A 212 13.45 7.69 16.77
CA LEU A 212 14.75 7.88 16.13
C LEU A 212 15.64 8.90 16.86
N GLY A 213 15.04 9.76 17.69
CA GLY A 213 15.72 10.82 18.45
C GLY A 213 16.00 12.06 17.61
N VAL A 214 15.11 12.37 16.68
CA VAL A 214 15.21 13.52 15.77
C VAL A 214 13.98 14.43 15.86
N SER A 215 14.08 15.65 15.34
CA SER A 215 12.91 16.50 15.13
C SER A 215 12.10 16.04 13.91
N LEU A 216 10.83 16.45 13.82
CA LEU A 216 10.00 16.14 12.66
C LEU A 216 10.57 16.72 11.34
N ASN A 217 11.31 17.83 11.41
CA ASN A 217 11.94 18.45 10.24
C ASN A 217 13.13 17.61 9.71
N ASP A 218 13.76 16.83 10.57
CA ASP A 218 14.90 15.96 10.23
C ASP A 218 14.45 14.51 9.96
N LEU A 219 13.14 14.23 10.04
CA LEU A 219 12.56 12.94 9.76
C LEU A 219 12.18 12.84 8.27
N ILE A 220 12.64 11.77 7.63
CA ILE A 220 12.28 11.41 6.26
C ILE A 220 11.48 10.11 6.26
N ILE A 221 10.40 10.07 5.49
CA ILE A 221 9.70 8.84 5.15
C ILE A 221 10.17 8.38 3.77
N ARG A 222 11.01 7.34 3.74
CA ARG A 222 11.46 6.69 2.52
C ARG A 222 10.43 5.66 2.07
N VAL A 223 9.99 5.77 0.83
CA VAL A 223 9.00 4.90 0.20
C VAL A 223 9.65 4.24 -1.00
N GLU A 224 9.50 2.92 -1.08
CA GLU A 224 10.07 2.09 -2.14
C GLU A 224 8.92 1.37 -2.87
N LEU A 225 8.92 1.43 -4.21
CA LEU A 225 7.93 0.83 -5.11
C LEU A 225 8.64 -0.01 -6.19
N THR A 226 9.59 -0.84 -5.77
CA THR A 226 10.58 -1.45 -6.64
C THR A 226 10.03 -2.65 -7.40
N LYS A 227 10.13 -2.64 -8.73
CA LYS A 227 9.90 -3.85 -9.53
C LYS A 227 11.09 -4.80 -9.38
N LEU A 228 10.83 -6.03 -8.93
CA LEU A 228 11.88 -7.04 -8.78
C LEU A 228 12.42 -7.49 -10.14
N SER A 229 13.69 -7.88 -10.14
CA SER A 229 14.37 -8.45 -11.32
C SER A 229 15.36 -9.55 -10.90
N GLY A 230 15.84 -10.33 -11.87
CA GLY A 230 16.90 -11.32 -11.66
C GLY A 230 16.50 -12.42 -10.67
N ALA A 231 17.38 -12.72 -9.70
CA ALA A 231 17.17 -13.83 -8.77
C ALA A 231 15.93 -13.66 -7.87
N ALA A 232 15.59 -12.43 -7.49
CA ALA A 232 14.44 -12.14 -6.63
C ALA A 232 13.13 -12.37 -7.38
N GLU A 233 13.02 -11.85 -8.62
CA GLU A 233 11.87 -12.12 -9.50
C GLU A 233 11.71 -13.61 -9.76
N LYS A 234 12.82 -14.31 -10.06
CA LYS A 234 12.80 -15.77 -10.27
C LYS A 234 12.29 -16.51 -9.04
N ALA A 235 12.70 -16.12 -7.84
CA ALA A 235 12.27 -16.78 -6.60
C ALA A 235 10.75 -16.64 -6.37
N VAL A 236 10.14 -15.53 -6.78
CA VAL A 236 8.69 -15.35 -6.76
C VAL A 236 8.04 -16.25 -7.80
N ALA A 237 8.52 -16.23 -9.04
CA ALA A 237 7.99 -17.07 -10.12
C ALA A 237 8.05 -18.58 -9.77
N ASP A 238 9.16 -19.04 -9.20
CA ASP A 238 9.34 -20.42 -8.76
C ASP A 238 8.29 -20.81 -7.70
N ALA A 239 7.98 -19.91 -6.76
CA ALA A 239 6.94 -20.14 -5.75
C ALA A 239 5.53 -20.19 -6.36
N VAL A 240 5.27 -19.36 -7.37
CA VAL A 240 4.00 -19.40 -8.13
C VAL A 240 3.84 -20.73 -8.86
N TYR A 241 4.88 -21.19 -9.56
CA TYR A 241 4.86 -22.48 -10.24
C TYR A 241 4.79 -23.67 -9.27
N ALA A 242 5.37 -23.57 -8.08
CA ALA A 242 5.32 -24.63 -7.06
C ALA A 242 3.89 -24.98 -6.59
N ILE A 243 2.97 -24.02 -6.66
CA ILE A 243 1.54 -24.23 -6.36
C ILE A 243 0.69 -24.52 -7.61
N GLY A 244 1.32 -24.72 -8.77
CA GLY A 244 0.63 -24.95 -10.04
C GLY A 244 -0.09 -23.74 -10.61
N ALA A 245 0.26 -22.52 -10.16
CA ALA A 245 -0.30 -21.27 -10.64
C ALA A 245 0.56 -20.65 -11.74
N THR A 246 0.01 -19.64 -12.42
CA THR A 246 0.70 -18.87 -13.47
C THR A 246 0.88 -17.42 -13.02
N PRO A 247 2.09 -16.83 -13.12
CA PRO A 247 2.27 -15.41 -12.86
C PRO A 247 1.65 -14.57 -13.98
N VAL A 248 0.81 -13.60 -13.64
CA VAL A 248 0.14 -12.71 -14.60
C VAL A 248 0.52 -11.24 -14.44
N ALA A 249 1.49 -10.95 -13.57
CA ALA A 249 2.12 -9.65 -13.41
C ALA A 249 3.58 -9.81 -13.00
N GLY A 250 4.36 -8.73 -13.06
CA GLY A 250 5.66 -8.67 -12.40
C GLY A 250 5.53 -8.77 -10.88
N ALA A 251 6.65 -8.96 -10.19
CA ALA A 251 6.71 -8.90 -8.73
C ALA A 251 7.26 -7.54 -8.28
N PHE A 252 6.66 -6.95 -7.24
CA PHE A 252 7.00 -5.62 -6.75
C PHE A 252 7.22 -5.67 -5.23
N ASP A 253 8.32 -5.08 -4.77
CA ASP A 253 8.66 -4.91 -3.36
C ASP A 253 8.28 -3.50 -2.92
N PHE A 254 7.28 -3.41 -2.03
CA PHE A 254 6.81 -2.15 -1.49
C PHE A 254 7.27 -2.00 -0.04
N LYS A 255 8.02 -0.93 0.25
CA LYS A 255 8.52 -0.64 1.60
C LYS A 255 8.27 0.80 2.01
N VAL A 256 8.10 1.00 3.30
CA VAL A 256 8.09 2.33 3.93
C VAL A 256 9.00 2.29 5.16
N THR A 257 9.95 3.21 5.20
CA THR A 257 10.96 3.31 6.27
C THR A 257 11.04 4.74 6.77
N ALA A 258 11.00 4.92 8.09
CA ALA A 258 11.32 6.19 8.73
C ALA A 258 12.84 6.31 8.88
N VAL A 259 13.42 7.42 8.44
CA VAL A 259 14.88 7.66 8.41
C VAL A 259 15.18 8.99 9.08
N GLY A 260 16.16 9.00 9.98
CA GLY A 260 16.58 10.23 10.68
C GLY A 260 17.75 9.97 11.63
N GLY A 261 18.66 10.94 11.74
CA GLY A 261 19.79 10.86 12.69
C GLY A 261 20.73 9.69 12.43
N GLY A 262 20.86 9.27 11.17
CA GLY A 262 21.66 8.12 10.75
C GLY A 262 21.04 6.75 11.09
N LYS A 263 19.78 6.71 11.52
CA LYS A 263 19.04 5.49 11.87
C LYS A 263 17.86 5.29 10.92
N GLU A 264 17.41 4.04 10.83
CA GLU A 264 16.25 3.63 10.04
C GLU A 264 15.30 2.78 10.88
N LEU A 265 14.00 2.98 10.71
CA LEU A 265 12.93 2.24 11.37
C LEU A 265 11.86 1.84 10.33
N PRO A 266 11.77 0.56 9.96
CA PRO A 266 10.72 0.08 9.06
C PRO A 266 9.32 0.28 9.65
N ILE A 267 8.36 0.68 8.82
CA ILE A 267 6.95 0.80 9.18
C ILE A 267 6.23 -0.47 8.71
N GLU A 268 6.17 -1.47 9.59
CA GLU A 268 5.68 -2.81 9.24
C GLU A 268 4.15 -2.92 9.15
N LYS A 269 3.43 -2.12 9.94
CA LYS A 269 1.97 -2.05 9.94
C LYS A 269 1.53 -0.57 9.99
N PHE A 270 0.45 -0.26 9.31
CA PHE A 270 -0.24 1.02 9.28
C PHE A 270 -1.50 1.03 10.18
N GLY A 271 -1.97 -0.13 10.62
CA GLY A 271 -3.21 -0.28 11.41
C GLY A 271 -4.48 -0.11 10.57
N GLN A 272 -4.36 -0.08 9.24
CA GLN A 272 -5.48 -0.04 8.30
C GLN A 272 -5.06 -0.57 6.93
N LEU A 273 -6.04 -0.93 6.10
CA LEU A 273 -5.75 -1.36 4.73
C LEU A 273 -5.20 -0.21 3.90
N VAL A 274 -4.04 -0.46 3.29
CA VAL A 274 -3.35 0.50 2.42
C VAL A 274 -3.40 0.00 0.98
N SER A 275 -3.55 0.89 0.00
CA SER A 275 -3.68 0.51 -1.42
C SER A 275 -2.37 0.62 -2.18
N ARG A 276 -2.09 -0.38 -3.01
CA ARG A 276 -0.98 -0.43 -3.98
C ARG A 276 -1.53 -0.81 -5.34
N THR A 277 -0.97 -0.28 -6.41
CA THR A 277 -1.37 -0.68 -7.77
C THR A 277 -0.18 -1.07 -8.61
N PHE A 278 -0.41 -1.92 -9.61
CA PHE A 278 0.51 -2.18 -10.72
C PHE A 278 -0.23 -2.87 -11.87
N ALA A 279 0.31 -2.75 -13.08
CA ALA A 279 -0.29 -3.35 -14.27
C ALA A 279 -0.02 -4.86 -14.37
N LEU A 280 -1.01 -5.58 -14.90
CA LEU A 280 -0.86 -6.98 -15.31
C LEU A 280 -0.11 -7.08 -16.65
N ASN A 281 0.38 -8.28 -16.93
CA ASN A 281 0.89 -8.67 -18.23
C ASN A 281 -0.24 -8.59 -19.28
N PRO A 282 0.04 -8.16 -20.53
CA PRO A 282 -0.96 -8.10 -21.59
C PRO A 282 -1.70 -9.45 -21.78
N GLY A 283 -3.02 -9.39 -21.93
CA GLY A 283 -3.87 -10.56 -22.18
C GLY A 283 -4.34 -11.31 -20.93
N ALA A 284 -3.94 -10.90 -19.73
CA ALA A 284 -4.47 -11.46 -18.49
C ALA A 284 -5.96 -11.08 -18.29
N VAL A 285 -6.77 -12.05 -17.85
CA VAL A 285 -8.22 -11.87 -17.65
C VAL A 285 -8.52 -11.68 -16.16
N ALA A 286 -9.09 -10.52 -15.82
CA ALA A 286 -9.39 -10.11 -14.44
C ALA A 286 -10.20 -11.13 -13.62
N ALA A 287 -11.15 -11.84 -14.25
CA ALA A 287 -12.09 -12.72 -13.56
C ALA A 287 -11.44 -13.97 -12.89
N THR A 288 -10.21 -14.32 -13.25
CA THR A 288 -9.56 -15.56 -12.78
C THR A 288 -8.26 -15.31 -12.02
N VAL A 289 -7.99 -14.07 -11.64
CA VAL A 289 -6.70 -13.68 -11.05
C VAL A 289 -6.88 -13.17 -9.62
N THR A 290 -5.79 -13.22 -8.87
CA THR A 290 -5.75 -12.77 -7.48
C THR A 290 -4.39 -12.15 -7.16
N GLY A 291 -4.40 -11.11 -6.34
CA GLY A 291 -3.20 -10.63 -5.70
C GLY A 291 -2.69 -11.64 -4.68
N VAL A 292 -1.38 -11.77 -4.57
CA VAL A 292 -0.71 -12.53 -3.51
C VAL A 292 0.49 -11.77 -2.97
N VAL A 293 0.81 -12.01 -1.69
CA VAL A 293 2.11 -11.68 -1.12
C VAL A 293 3.03 -12.88 -1.12
N TYR A 294 4.31 -12.64 -1.38
CA TYR A 294 5.36 -13.66 -1.29
C TYR A 294 6.21 -13.46 -0.04
N ASN A 295 6.32 -14.50 0.77
CA ASN A 295 7.22 -14.51 1.92
C ASN A 295 8.61 -15.04 1.49
N PRO A 296 9.67 -14.20 1.49
CA PRO A 296 10.98 -14.64 1.03
C PRO A 296 11.67 -15.64 1.98
N VAL A 297 11.18 -15.79 3.22
CA VAL A 297 11.71 -16.74 4.21
C VAL A 297 11.04 -18.10 4.06
N THR A 298 9.70 -18.15 4.10
CA THR A 298 8.95 -19.42 4.03
C THR A 298 8.74 -19.90 2.60
N LYS A 299 8.92 -19.02 1.61
CA LYS A 299 8.63 -19.25 0.19
C LYS A 299 7.15 -19.43 -0.12
N GLU A 300 6.28 -19.11 0.83
CA GLU A 300 4.83 -19.25 0.70
C GLU A 300 4.21 -18.04 0.01
N LEU A 301 3.12 -18.30 -0.71
CA LEU A 301 2.22 -17.29 -1.26
C LEU A 301 0.96 -17.26 -0.42
N THR A 302 0.51 -16.06 -0.06
CA THR A 302 -0.77 -15.88 0.65
C THR A 302 -1.62 -14.84 -0.04
N PHE A 303 -2.93 -15.04 0.02
CA PHE A 303 -3.92 -14.11 -0.53
C PHE A 303 -3.71 -12.70 0.03
N VAL A 304 -3.91 -11.71 -0.85
CA VAL A 304 -4.14 -10.33 -0.45
C VAL A 304 -5.37 -9.81 -1.19
N PRO A 305 -6.28 -9.09 -0.50
CA PRO A 305 -7.39 -8.41 -1.14
C PRO A 305 -6.97 -7.66 -2.40
N SER A 306 -7.66 -7.94 -3.50
CA SER A 306 -7.31 -7.42 -4.82
C SER A 306 -8.53 -7.23 -5.71
N THR A 307 -8.62 -6.05 -6.32
CA THR A 307 -9.59 -5.73 -7.39
C THR A 307 -8.85 -5.36 -8.68
N PHE A 308 -9.53 -5.43 -9.81
CA PHE A 308 -8.94 -5.26 -11.13
C PHE A 308 -9.79 -4.34 -12.01
N ALA A 309 -9.16 -3.34 -12.61
CA ALA A 309 -9.83 -2.41 -13.51
C ALA A 309 -9.01 -2.20 -14.79
N THR A 310 -9.69 -2.09 -15.92
CA THR A 310 -9.03 -1.73 -17.19
C THR A 310 -8.97 -0.21 -17.32
N VAL A 311 -7.77 0.34 -17.43
CA VAL A 311 -7.48 1.76 -17.64
C VAL A 311 -6.58 1.88 -18.86
N ASP A 312 -6.99 2.64 -19.87
CA ASP A 312 -6.23 2.88 -21.11
C ASP A 312 -5.73 1.58 -21.79
N GLY A 313 -6.58 0.55 -21.80
CA GLY A 313 -6.27 -0.75 -22.39
C GLY A 313 -5.35 -1.65 -21.56
N LYS A 314 -4.94 -1.22 -20.36
CA LYS A 314 -4.16 -2.03 -19.40
C LYS A 314 -5.03 -2.43 -18.22
N THR A 315 -4.92 -3.68 -17.80
CA THR A 315 -5.55 -4.14 -16.56
C THR A 315 -4.65 -3.80 -15.38
N ILE A 316 -5.13 -2.95 -14.48
CA ILE A 316 -4.46 -2.52 -13.26
C ILE A 316 -5.03 -3.32 -12.08
N ALA A 317 -4.15 -3.95 -11.31
CA ALA A 317 -4.52 -4.53 -10.03
C ALA A 317 -4.43 -3.47 -8.94
N THR A 318 -5.40 -3.48 -8.01
CA THR A 318 -5.35 -2.72 -6.76
C THR A 318 -5.31 -3.69 -5.60
N LEU A 319 -4.18 -3.76 -4.89
CA LEU A 319 -3.97 -4.66 -3.76
C LEU A 319 -4.06 -3.88 -2.45
N LYS A 320 -4.87 -4.37 -1.50
CA LYS A 320 -5.13 -3.74 -0.20
C LYS A 320 -4.56 -4.58 0.94
N ARG A 321 -3.60 -4.05 1.70
CA ARG A 321 -2.98 -4.70 2.87
C ARG A 321 -2.41 -3.69 3.85
N ASP A 322 -2.38 -4.08 5.12
CA ASP A 322 -1.77 -3.35 6.23
C ASP A 322 -0.29 -3.73 6.46
N GLY A 323 0.58 -3.59 5.46
CA GLY A 323 2.01 -3.81 5.67
C GLY A 323 2.86 -3.74 4.40
N ASN A 324 4.18 -3.86 4.59
CA ASN A 324 5.15 -3.93 3.50
C ASN A 324 5.39 -5.39 3.09
N SER A 325 5.59 -5.64 1.80
CA SER A 325 5.81 -7.00 1.30
C SER A 325 6.27 -6.98 -0.17
N ILE A 326 6.62 -8.17 -0.65
CA ILE A 326 6.68 -8.49 -2.07
C ILE A 326 5.28 -8.93 -2.53
N TYR A 327 4.78 -8.31 -3.60
CA TYR A 327 3.46 -8.56 -4.16
C TYR A 327 3.57 -9.00 -5.62
N THR A 328 2.64 -9.86 -6.05
CA THR A 328 2.42 -10.16 -7.46
C THR A 328 0.95 -10.53 -7.68
N VAL A 329 0.57 -10.81 -8.92
CA VAL A 329 -0.75 -11.31 -9.29
C VAL A 329 -0.57 -12.63 -9.99
N ILE A 330 -1.40 -13.61 -9.60
CA ILE A 330 -1.37 -14.96 -10.14
C ILE A 330 -2.74 -15.35 -10.68
N GLN A 331 -2.73 -16.32 -11.58
CA GLN A 331 -3.88 -17.15 -11.91
C GLN A 331 -3.67 -18.51 -11.24
N ALA A 332 -4.41 -18.78 -10.16
CA ALA A 332 -4.35 -20.07 -9.48
C ALA A 332 -5.04 -21.17 -10.31
N PRO A 333 -4.64 -22.44 -10.15
CA PRO A 333 -5.33 -23.54 -10.80
C PRO A 333 -6.76 -23.67 -10.24
N SER A 334 -7.73 -23.89 -11.12
CA SER A 334 -9.11 -24.12 -10.70
C SER A 334 -9.21 -25.44 -9.94
N VAL A 335 -9.56 -25.38 -8.65
CA VAL A 335 -9.77 -26.55 -7.80
C VAL A 335 -11.21 -27.00 -7.90
N LYS A 336 -11.42 -28.28 -8.24
CA LYS A 336 -12.75 -28.88 -8.35
C LYS A 336 -13.00 -29.85 -7.20
N PHE A 337 -13.93 -29.48 -6.32
CA PHE A 337 -14.39 -30.33 -5.23
C PHE A 337 -15.54 -31.24 -5.68
N THR A 338 -15.40 -32.54 -5.49
CA THR A 338 -16.37 -33.53 -5.99
C THR A 338 -17.69 -33.49 -5.21
N ASP A 339 -17.64 -33.10 -3.94
CA ASP A 339 -18.79 -32.91 -3.05
C ASP A 339 -19.51 -31.56 -3.22
N LEU A 340 -19.04 -30.71 -4.14
CA LEU A 340 -19.68 -29.44 -4.49
C LEU A 340 -20.34 -29.41 -5.87
N LEU A 341 -20.29 -30.50 -6.66
CA LEU A 341 -20.69 -30.48 -8.08
C LEU A 341 -22.08 -29.87 -8.35
N VAL A 342 -23.04 -30.16 -7.47
CA VAL A 342 -24.43 -29.66 -7.50
C VAL A 342 -24.81 -28.86 -6.25
N HIS A 343 -23.82 -28.44 -5.45
CA HIS A 343 -24.04 -27.72 -4.21
C HIS A 343 -24.20 -26.22 -4.45
N TRP A 344 -25.10 -25.56 -3.74
CA TRP A 344 -25.38 -24.12 -3.91
C TRP A 344 -24.14 -23.22 -3.66
N ALA A 345 -23.25 -23.64 -2.75
CA ALA A 345 -22.02 -22.91 -2.42
C ALA A 345 -20.87 -23.12 -3.42
N LYS A 346 -21.08 -23.88 -4.51
CA LYS A 346 -20.01 -24.25 -5.45
C LYS A 346 -19.29 -23.02 -6.01
N ALA A 347 -20.04 -22.02 -6.48
CA ALA A 347 -19.47 -20.82 -7.09
C ALA A 347 -18.60 -20.06 -6.08
N ASP A 348 -19.16 -19.74 -4.91
CA ASP A 348 -18.46 -19.01 -3.85
C ASP A 348 -17.19 -19.74 -3.37
N VAL A 349 -17.28 -21.06 -3.15
CA VAL A 349 -16.13 -21.85 -2.69
C VAL A 349 -15.06 -21.96 -3.77
N THR A 350 -15.44 -22.15 -5.04
CA THR A 350 -14.48 -22.17 -6.15
C THR A 350 -13.77 -20.82 -6.26
N ALA A 351 -14.50 -19.71 -6.25
CA ALA A 351 -13.93 -18.37 -6.33
C ALA A 351 -12.94 -18.10 -5.18
N LEU A 352 -13.30 -18.46 -3.95
CA LEU A 352 -12.41 -18.28 -2.81
C LEU A 352 -11.21 -19.25 -2.83
N SER A 353 -11.35 -20.46 -3.39
CA SER A 353 -10.25 -21.41 -3.55
C SER A 353 -9.24 -20.93 -4.59
N GLU A 354 -9.72 -20.37 -5.71
CA GLU A 354 -8.88 -19.76 -6.75
C GLU A 354 -8.16 -18.50 -6.26
N LYS A 355 -8.65 -17.90 -5.17
CA LYS A 355 -8.00 -16.79 -4.47
C LYS A 355 -7.09 -17.24 -3.31
N LEU A 356 -6.86 -18.55 -3.12
CA LEU A 356 -6.07 -19.10 -2.01
C LEU A 356 -6.63 -18.79 -0.60
N ILE A 357 -7.95 -18.54 -0.49
CA ILE A 357 -8.60 -18.20 0.79
C ILE A 357 -9.12 -19.46 1.49
N VAL A 358 -9.74 -20.37 0.74
CA VAL A 358 -10.21 -21.68 1.25
C VAL A 358 -9.46 -22.82 0.62
N GLU A 359 -9.24 -23.84 1.43
CA GLU A 359 -8.63 -25.09 1.04
C GLU A 359 -9.59 -26.25 1.31
N GLY A 360 -9.48 -27.29 0.48
CA GLY A 360 -10.17 -28.55 0.73
C GLY A 360 -9.59 -29.31 1.91
N THR A 361 -10.24 -30.41 2.29
CA THR A 361 -9.78 -31.30 3.36
C THR A 361 -8.98 -32.50 2.83
N GLY A 362 -8.61 -32.46 1.55
CA GLY A 362 -7.91 -33.51 0.83
C GLY A 362 -8.85 -34.35 -0.04
N LYS A 363 -8.28 -35.23 -0.89
CA LYS A 363 -9.03 -36.14 -1.78
C LYS A 363 -10.09 -35.44 -2.65
N ASN A 364 -9.84 -34.18 -3.05
CA ASN A 364 -10.78 -33.33 -3.79
C ASN A 364 -12.13 -33.09 -3.07
N LEU A 365 -12.12 -33.04 -1.74
CA LEU A 365 -13.31 -32.75 -0.93
C LEU A 365 -13.21 -31.37 -0.24
N PHE A 366 -14.36 -30.72 -0.09
CA PHE A 366 -14.49 -29.48 0.69
C PHE A 366 -15.19 -29.67 2.05
N GLU A 367 -16.03 -30.70 2.16
CA GLU A 367 -16.93 -30.99 3.28
C GLU A 367 -17.94 -29.87 3.60
N PRO A 368 -18.81 -29.48 2.64
CA PRO A 368 -19.68 -28.31 2.79
C PRO A 368 -20.63 -28.39 3.99
N LYS A 369 -21.02 -29.60 4.40
CA LYS A 369 -21.97 -29.84 5.51
C LYS A 369 -21.28 -29.98 6.87
N ARG A 370 -19.95 -30.04 6.94
CA ARG A 370 -19.23 -30.17 8.21
C ARG A 370 -19.31 -28.85 8.97
N ASN A 371 -19.63 -28.92 10.26
CA ASN A 371 -19.57 -27.75 11.13
C ASN A 371 -18.14 -27.21 11.20
N ILE A 372 -18.02 -25.88 11.21
CA ILE A 372 -16.74 -25.20 11.31
C ILE A 372 -16.49 -24.74 12.75
N THR A 373 -15.25 -24.88 13.21
CA THR A 373 -14.84 -24.41 14.53
C THR A 373 -14.58 -22.91 14.54
N ARG A 374 -14.62 -22.28 15.72
CA ARG A 374 -14.28 -20.87 15.91
C ARG A 374 -12.85 -20.55 15.45
N ALA A 375 -11.90 -21.44 15.70
CA ALA A 375 -10.51 -21.28 15.24
C ALA A 375 -10.38 -21.36 13.71
N GLU A 376 -11.05 -22.32 13.07
CA GLU A 376 -11.07 -22.41 11.60
C GLU A 376 -11.67 -21.15 10.97
N PHE A 377 -12.75 -20.62 11.55
CA PHE A 377 -13.37 -19.41 11.02
C PHE A 377 -12.51 -18.15 11.24
N ALA A 378 -11.86 -18.01 12.40
CA ALA A 378 -10.91 -16.92 12.64
C ALA A 378 -9.73 -16.96 11.65
N ALA A 379 -9.15 -18.14 11.40
CA ALA A 379 -8.09 -18.30 10.41
C ALA A 379 -8.57 -17.96 8.99
N LEU A 380 -9.80 -18.34 8.64
CA LEU A 380 -10.39 -18.00 7.35
C LEU A 380 -10.54 -16.48 7.16
N ILE A 381 -11.07 -15.77 8.16
CA ILE A 381 -11.24 -14.31 8.09
C ILE A 381 -9.88 -13.59 8.02
N VAL A 382 -8.93 -13.96 8.87
CA VAL A 382 -7.57 -13.38 8.86
C VAL A 382 -6.91 -13.56 7.51
N ARG A 383 -6.99 -14.77 6.93
CA ARG A 383 -6.47 -15.03 5.58
C ARG A 383 -7.20 -14.20 4.52
N SER A 384 -8.53 -14.10 4.61
CA SER A 384 -9.35 -13.33 3.66
C SER A 384 -9.08 -11.83 3.68
N LEU A 385 -8.60 -11.29 4.80
CA LEU A 385 -8.19 -9.88 4.90
C LEU A 385 -6.71 -9.67 4.55
N GLY A 386 -5.97 -10.74 4.24
CA GLY A 386 -4.53 -10.68 4.06
C GLY A 386 -3.82 -10.13 5.30
N ILE A 387 -4.30 -10.46 6.50
CA ILE A 387 -3.66 -10.08 7.77
C ILE A 387 -2.55 -11.08 8.08
N GLU A 388 -1.40 -10.60 8.55
CA GLU A 388 -0.34 -11.48 8.99
C GLU A 388 -0.68 -12.14 10.33
N ALA A 389 -0.64 -13.47 10.37
CA ALA A 389 -0.95 -14.25 11.55
C ALA A 389 0.27 -14.37 12.49
N THR A 390 0.88 -13.23 12.84
CA THR A 390 2.01 -13.15 13.77
C THR A 390 1.56 -12.53 15.08
N GLY A 391 1.92 -13.15 16.21
CA GLY A 391 1.54 -12.65 17.53
C GLY A 391 1.34 -13.74 18.56
N THR A 392 1.07 -13.32 19.79
CA THR A 392 0.68 -14.19 20.91
C THR A 392 -0.74 -13.82 21.30
N SER A 393 -1.61 -14.82 21.43
CA SER A 393 -2.99 -14.59 21.82
C SER A 393 -3.09 -14.18 23.29
N GLU A 394 -4.03 -13.29 23.60
CA GLU A 394 -4.37 -12.90 24.97
C GLU A 394 -5.31 -13.90 25.67
N PHE A 395 -5.95 -14.81 24.93
CA PHE A 395 -6.93 -15.75 25.48
C PHE A 395 -6.26 -16.93 26.20
N LYS A 396 -6.76 -17.25 27.39
CA LYS A 396 -6.15 -18.26 28.28
C LYS A 396 -6.15 -19.68 27.71
N ASP A 397 -7.06 -20.00 26.79
CA ASP A 397 -7.23 -21.32 26.17
C ASP A 397 -6.61 -21.41 24.76
N VAL A 398 -5.84 -20.38 24.35
CA VAL A 398 -5.12 -20.35 23.07
C VAL A 398 -3.62 -20.43 23.34
N ALA A 399 -3.14 -21.67 23.50
CA ALA A 399 -1.71 -21.91 23.73
C ALA A 399 -0.84 -21.53 22.51
N SER A 400 0.33 -20.97 22.78
CA SER A 400 1.33 -20.65 21.75
C SER A 400 1.75 -21.89 20.95
N GLY A 401 1.95 -21.74 19.64
CA GLY A 401 2.43 -22.81 18.76
C GLY A 401 1.33 -23.75 18.25
N LYS A 402 0.06 -23.53 18.62
CA LYS A 402 -1.08 -24.14 17.91
C LYS A 402 -1.22 -23.49 16.54
N TRP A 403 -1.66 -24.26 15.54
CA TRP A 403 -1.82 -23.79 14.15
C TRP A 403 -2.71 -22.54 14.04
N TYR A 404 -3.71 -22.40 14.93
CA TYR A 404 -4.62 -21.26 14.97
C TYR A 404 -4.14 -20.10 15.85
N SER A 405 -3.09 -20.29 16.66
CA SER A 405 -2.73 -19.32 17.71
C SER A 405 -2.41 -17.93 17.14
N GLY A 406 -1.62 -17.88 16.06
CA GLY A 406 -1.31 -16.63 15.37
C GLY A 406 -2.52 -15.97 14.71
N ALA A 407 -3.42 -16.77 14.10
CA ALA A 407 -4.63 -16.24 13.48
C ALA A 407 -5.61 -15.68 14.53
N VAL A 408 -5.79 -16.37 15.65
CA VAL A 408 -6.65 -15.87 16.74
C VAL A 408 -6.06 -14.61 17.36
N ALA A 409 -4.75 -14.55 17.54
CA ALA A 409 -4.07 -13.34 18.02
C ALA A 409 -4.27 -12.16 17.07
N ALA A 410 -4.03 -12.37 15.77
CA ALA A 410 -4.20 -11.33 14.75
C ALA A 410 -5.66 -10.86 14.61
N ALA A 411 -6.63 -11.79 14.70
CA ALA A 411 -8.04 -11.44 14.71
C ALA A 411 -8.43 -10.60 15.94
N ALA A 412 -7.82 -10.85 17.10
CA ALA A 412 -8.06 -10.09 18.31
C ALA A 412 -7.45 -8.68 18.21
N GLU A 413 -6.19 -8.58 17.75
CA GLU A 413 -5.50 -7.31 17.49
C GLU A 413 -6.29 -6.43 16.49
N ALA A 414 -6.88 -7.05 15.47
CA ALA A 414 -7.74 -6.38 14.48
C ALA A 414 -9.17 -6.06 14.98
N GLY A 415 -9.53 -6.42 16.21
CA GLY A 415 -10.87 -6.20 16.78
C GLY A 415 -11.97 -7.08 16.18
N ILE A 416 -11.61 -8.15 15.46
CA ILE A 416 -12.55 -9.08 14.81
C ILE A 416 -13.11 -10.09 15.83
N VAL A 417 -12.30 -10.47 16.83
CA VAL A 417 -12.69 -11.37 17.91
C VAL A 417 -12.41 -10.78 19.28
N ASN A 418 -13.37 -10.88 20.20
CA ASN A 418 -13.26 -10.35 21.57
C ASN A 418 -13.16 -11.45 22.64
N GLY A 419 -13.26 -12.72 22.26
CA GLY A 419 -13.41 -13.83 23.20
C GLY A 419 -14.74 -13.82 23.95
N TYR A 420 -14.79 -14.56 25.05
CA TYR A 420 -15.90 -14.61 26.00
C TYR A 420 -15.53 -13.85 27.27
N GLU A 421 -16.53 -13.48 28.07
CA GLU A 421 -16.37 -12.74 29.34
C GLU A 421 -15.43 -13.44 30.35
N ASP A 422 -15.27 -14.76 30.23
CA ASP A 422 -14.37 -15.54 31.08
C ASP A 422 -12.89 -15.51 30.62
N GLY A 423 -12.57 -14.73 29.59
CA GLY A 423 -11.22 -14.62 28.99
C GLY A 423 -10.84 -15.79 28.09
N SER A 424 -11.79 -16.64 27.69
CA SER A 424 -11.56 -17.74 26.73
C SER A 424 -11.94 -17.35 25.29
N PHE A 425 -11.39 -18.06 24.30
CA PHE A 425 -11.80 -17.97 22.90
C PHE A 425 -12.63 -19.17 22.44
N LYS A 426 -12.45 -20.34 23.08
CA LYS A 426 -13.03 -21.64 22.75
C LYS A 426 -12.71 -22.10 21.32
N PRO A 427 -11.42 -22.26 20.96
CA PRO A 427 -11.00 -22.47 19.57
C PRO A 427 -11.62 -23.71 18.90
N ASN A 428 -11.85 -24.78 19.65
CA ASN A 428 -12.37 -26.05 19.12
C ASN A 428 -13.91 -26.15 19.16
N ALA A 429 -14.61 -25.15 19.70
CA ALA A 429 -16.06 -25.14 19.70
C ALA A 429 -16.59 -24.83 18.29
N ASN A 430 -17.69 -25.47 17.89
CA ASN A 430 -18.39 -25.10 16.67
C ASN A 430 -18.93 -23.68 16.79
N ILE A 431 -18.71 -22.85 15.77
CA ILE A 431 -19.21 -21.48 15.75
C ILE A 431 -20.71 -21.47 15.40
N SER A 432 -21.48 -20.64 16.09
CA SER A 432 -22.89 -20.40 15.73
C SER A 432 -23.00 -19.40 14.57
N ARG A 433 -24.11 -19.45 13.82
CA ARG A 433 -24.35 -18.52 12.70
C ARG A 433 -24.35 -17.05 13.13
N LYS A 434 -24.82 -16.72 14.33
CA LYS A 434 -24.80 -15.35 14.86
C LYS A 434 -23.39 -14.88 15.26
N GLU A 435 -22.55 -15.77 15.80
CA GLU A 435 -21.16 -15.45 16.09
C GLU A 435 -20.36 -15.23 14.80
N LEU A 436 -20.64 -16.04 13.77
CA LEU A 436 -20.06 -15.89 12.44
C LEU A 436 -20.45 -14.52 11.85
N ALA A 437 -21.73 -14.14 11.90
CA ALA A 437 -22.19 -12.82 11.48
C ALA A 437 -21.50 -11.68 12.23
N ALA A 438 -21.35 -11.80 13.56
CA ALA A 438 -20.67 -10.79 14.37
C ALA A 438 -19.20 -10.61 14.00
N MET A 439 -18.47 -11.71 13.75
CA MET A 439 -17.08 -11.63 13.29
C MET A 439 -16.98 -10.99 11.89
N VAL A 440 -17.91 -11.29 10.98
CA VAL A 440 -17.91 -10.70 9.63
C VAL A 440 -18.25 -9.21 9.66
N VAL A 441 -19.15 -8.76 10.54
CA VAL A 441 -19.45 -7.34 10.70
C VAL A 441 -18.23 -6.57 11.21
N ARG A 442 -17.51 -7.11 12.19
CA ARG A 442 -16.26 -6.49 12.65
C ARG A 442 -15.18 -6.51 11.56
N ALA A 443 -15.15 -7.54 10.71
CA ALA A 443 -14.28 -7.56 9.54
C ALA A 443 -14.66 -6.50 8.49
N LEU A 444 -15.96 -6.22 8.30
CA LEU A 444 -16.44 -5.09 7.49
C LEU A 444 -15.96 -3.76 8.06
N GLU A 445 -16.09 -3.56 9.37
CA GLU A 445 -15.60 -2.35 10.06
C GLU A 445 -14.08 -2.19 9.92
N TYR A 446 -13.32 -3.28 10.09
CA TYR A 446 -11.88 -3.29 9.85
C TYR A 446 -11.51 -2.91 8.41
N ALA A 447 -12.32 -3.34 7.43
CA ALA A 447 -12.16 -2.97 6.03
C ALA A 447 -12.64 -1.54 5.70
N GLY A 448 -13.09 -0.77 6.69
CA GLY A 448 -13.58 0.61 6.53
C GLY A 448 -15.03 0.71 6.04
N VAL A 449 -15.78 -0.39 6.05
CA VAL A 449 -17.21 -0.40 5.70
C VAL A 449 -18.04 -0.05 6.94
N GLU A 450 -18.77 1.06 6.87
CA GLU A 450 -19.70 1.44 7.94
C GLU A 450 -20.79 0.37 8.10
N SER A 451 -20.93 -0.13 9.33
CA SER A 451 -21.89 -1.20 9.65
C SER A 451 -22.75 -0.91 10.87
N LYS A 452 -22.60 0.29 11.47
CA LYS A 452 -23.42 0.72 12.60
C LYS A 452 -24.83 1.05 12.12
N LEU A 453 -25.82 0.51 12.84
CA LEU A 453 -27.23 0.77 12.58
C LEU A 453 -27.88 1.41 13.81
N THR A 454 -28.85 2.27 13.57
CA THR A 454 -29.82 2.68 14.60
C THR A 454 -30.76 1.52 14.95
N ASP A 455 -31.42 1.59 16.11
CA ASP A 455 -32.40 0.58 16.53
C ASP A 455 -33.54 0.40 15.51
N ALA A 456 -33.96 1.49 14.87
CA ALA A 456 -34.98 1.48 13.83
C ALA A 456 -34.50 0.74 12.57
N GLU A 457 -33.29 1.02 12.10
CA GLU A 457 -32.69 0.34 10.95
C GLU A 457 -32.44 -1.14 11.22
N ALA A 458 -31.96 -1.47 12.43
CA ALA A 458 -31.75 -2.86 12.83
C ALA A 458 -33.08 -3.64 12.86
N SER A 459 -34.15 -3.02 13.37
CA SER A 459 -35.48 -3.62 13.39
C SER A 459 -36.04 -3.81 11.97
N ALA A 460 -35.86 -2.82 11.09
CA ALA A 460 -36.28 -2.89 9.70
C ALA A 460 -35.51 -3.98 8.92
N ALA A 461 -34.19 -4.08 9.11
CA ALA A 461 -33.37 -5.12 8.47
C ALA A 461 -33.81 -6.53 8.86
N LEU A 462 -34.29 -6.69 10.09
CA LEU A 462 -34.70 -7.99 10.63
C LEU A 462 -36.18 -8.31 10.49
N ALA A 463 -36.99 -7.43 9.88
CA ALA A 463 -38.46 -7.52 9.88
C ALA A 463 -39.00 -8.83 9.27
N ASN A 464 -38.30 -9.41 8.31
CA ASN A 464 -38.70 -10.66 7.64
C ASN A 464 -38.36 -11.92 8.45
N PHE A 465 -37.60 -11.80 9.54
CA PHE A 465 -37.13 -12.94 10.32
C PHE A 465 -37.96 -13.14 11.58
N THR A 466 -38.47 -14.36 11.74
CA THR A 466 -39.37 -14.74 12.84
C THR A 466 -38.63 -15.15 14.12
N ASP A 467 -37.35 -15.43 14.03
CA ASP A 467 -36.51 -15.96 15.12
C ASP A 467 -35.57 -14.92 15.74
N THR A 468 -35.82 -13.63 15.50
CA THR A 468 -34.94 -12.51 15.93
C THR A 468 -34.81 -12.40 17.44
N ALA A 469 -35.83 -12.81 18.21
CA ALA A 469 -35.78 -12.87 19.68
C ALA A 469 -34.68 -13.80 20.20
N THR A 470 -34.24 -14.77 19.39
CA THR A 470 -33.21 -15.75 19.79
C THR A 470 -31.77 -15.26 19.59
N LEU A 471 -31.59 -14.11 18.93
CA LEU A 471 -30.26 -13.57 18.59
C LEU A 471 -29.53 -13.03 19.81
N GLY A 472 -30.26 -12.48 20.80
CA GLY A 472 -29.70 -11.96 22.05
C GLY A 472 -28.69 -10.85 21.77
N TRP A 473 -27.49 -10.96 22.36
CA TRP A 473 -26.40 -9.98 22.23
C TRP A 473 -26.02 -9.67 20.77
N ALA A 474 -26.17 -10.64 19.86
CA ALA A 474 -25.74 -10.51 18.47
C ALA A 474 -26.80 -9.85 17.56
N LYS A 475 -27.91 -9.35 18.12
CA LYS A 475 -29.02 -8.83 17.31
C LYS A 475 -28.58 -7.67 16.42
N GLY A 476 -27.76 -6.75 16.95
CA GLY A 476 -27.24 -5.61 16.21
C GLY A 476 -26.34 -6.04 15.05
N GLU A 477 -25.37 -6.91 15.31
CA GLU A 477 -24.45 -7.39 14.29
C GLU A 477 -25.16 -8.25 13.23
N VAL A 478 -26.11 -9.10 13.63
CA VAL A 478 -26.88 -9.87 12.64
C VAL A 478 -27.72 -8.94 11.76
N ALA A 479 -28.31 -7.88 12.33
CA ALA A 479 -29.03 -6.88 11.54
C ALA A 479 -28.12 -6.15 10.55
N ALA A 480 -26.93 -5.73 10.99
CA ALA A 480 -25.91 -5.12 10.15
C ALA A 480 -25.48 -6.05 9.02
N ALA A 481 -25.23 -7.33 9.32
CA ALA A 481 -24.85 -8.33 8.32
C ALA A 481 -25.97 -8.60 7.30
N VAL A 482 -27.24 -8.57 7.73
CA VAL A 482 -28.40 -8.68 6.84
C VAL A 482 -28.52 -7.44 5.95
N LYS A 483 -28.42 -6.24 6.53
CA LYS A 483 -28.47 -4.98 5.80
C LYS A 483 -27.34 -4.88 4.76
N ALA A 484 -26.16 -5.38 5.09
CA ALA A 484 -25.02 -5.45 4.19
C ALA A 484 -25.15 -6.52 3.08
N GLY A 485 -26.16 -7.40 3.15
CA GLY A 485 -26.38 -8.49 2.19
C GLY A 485 -25.47 -9.71 2.40
N VAL A 486 -24.64 -9.70 3.44
CA VAL A 486 -23.74 -10.81 3.79
C VAL A 486 -24.54 -11.99 4.35
N VAL A 487 -25.49 -11.71 5.25
CA VAL A 487 -26.43 -12.70 5.78
C VAL A 487 -27.76 -12.59 5.06
N GLN A 488 -28.23 -13.71 4.49
CA GLN A 488 -29.52 -13.77 3.79
C GLN A 488 -30.55 -14.68 4.50
N GLY A 489 -30.23 -15.14 5.71
CA GLY A 489 -31.00 -16.16 6.40
C GLY A 489 -30.62 -17.59 6.00
N GLN A 490 -31.10 -18.57 6.77
CA GLN A 490 -31.06 -19.99 6.40
C GLN A 490 -32.29 -20.35 5.55
N THR A 491 -33.40 -19.69 5.83
CA THR A 491 -34.62 -19.68 5.02
C THR A 491 -35.07 -18.24 4.83
N ALA A 492 -36.10 -18.03 3.99
CA ALA A 492 -36.68 -16.71 3.77
C ALA A 492 -37.17 -16.01 5.06
N THR A 493 -37.44 -16.78 6.14
CA THR A 493 -38.04 -16.26 7.37
C THR A 493 -37.27 -16.59 8.65
N LYS A 494 -36.10 -17.22 8.53
CA LYS A 494 -35.25 -17.57 9.69
C LYS A 494 -33.77 -17.29 9.44
N VAL A 495 -33.13 -16.63 10.40
CA VAL A 495 -31.66 -16.52 10.43
C VAL A 495 -31.02 -17.81 10.93
N ALA A 496 -31.69 -18.49 11.86
CA ALA A 496 -31.22 -19.64 12.62
C ALA A 496 -29.92 -19.35 13.38
N GLY A 497 -29.84 -18.18 14.04
CA GLY A 497 -28.60 -17.63 14.60
C GLY A 497 -27.90 -18.51 15.64
N ASN A 498 -28.64 -19.31 16.41
CA ASN A 498 -28.09 -20.20 17.43
C ASN A 498 -27.61 -21.56 16.90
N LEU A 499 -27.91 -21.92 15.65
CA LEU A 499 -27.43 -23.15 15.06
C LEU A 499 -25.94 -23.04 14.71
N SER A 500 -25.22 -24.16 14.79
CA SER A 500 -23.84 -24.24 14.30
C SER A 500 -23.79 -23.97 12.80
N ALA A 501 -22.81 -23.16 12.39
CA ALA A 501 -22.55 -22.92 10.98
C ALA A 501 -21.71 -24.04 10.37
N ASN A 502 -21.99 -24.36 9.12
CA ASN A 502 -21.17 -25.29 8.32
C ASN A 502 -20.14 -24.55 7.45
N ARG A 503 -19.19 -25.30 6.88
CA ARG A 503 -18.12 -24.77 6.03
C ARG A 503 -18.64 -24.03 4.80
N ALA A 504 -19.74 -24.49 4.19
CA ALA A 504 -20.34 -23.81 3.04
C ALA A 504 -20.92 -22.44 3.43
N GLU A 505 -21.67 -22.36 4.52
CA GLU A 505 -22.21 -21.11 5.06
C GLU A 505 -21.08 -20.12 5.40
N ALA A 506 -20.01 -20.60 6.03
CA ALA A 506 -18.85 -19.79 6.37
C ALA A 506 -18.15 -19.23 5.12
N ALA A 507 -17.86 -20.07 4.13
CA ALA A 507 -17.23 -19.64 2.88
C ALA A 507 -18.11 -18.63 2.13
N THR A 508 -19.41 -18.89 1.98
CA THR A 508 -20.33 -17.98 1.31
C THR A 508 -20.44 -16.63 2.02
N MET A 509 -20.47 -16.60 3.35
CA MET A 509 -20.48 -15.33 4.10
C MET A 509 -19.17 -14.56 3.93
N VAL A 510 -18.02 -15.24 3.88
CA VAL A 510 -16.73 -14.61 3.59
C VAL A 510 -16.69 -14.05 2.16
N TYR A 511 -17.16 -14.81 1.17
CA TYR A 511 -17.23 -14.36 -0.22
C TYR A 511 -18.04 -13.06 -0.34
N ARG A 512 -19.27 -13.07 0.20
CA ARG A 512 -20.16 -11.89 0.19
C ARG A 512 -19.57 -10.71 0.94
N PHE A 513 -18.90 -10.97 2.06
CA PHE A 513 -18.18 -9.94 2.81
C PHE A 513 -17.10 -9.27 1.95
N LEU A 514 -16.23 -10.07 1.33
CA LEU A 514 -15.14 -9.55 0.52
C LEU A 514 -15.66 -8.75 -0.68
N THR A 515 -16.70 -9.25 -1.35
CA THR A 515 -17.36 -8.52 -2.45
C THR A 515 -18.00 -7.22 -1.93
N LYS A 516 -18.68 -7.27 -0.79
CA LYS A 516 -19.34 -6.09 -0.20
C LYS A 516 -18.35 -5.00 0.23
N ALA A 517 -17.13 -5.39 0.60
CA ALA A 517 -16.06 -4.50 1.02
C ALA A 517 -15.12 -4.07 -0.12
N ASP A 518 -15.44 -4.41 -1.38
CA ASP A 518 -14.58 -4.17 -2.54
C ASP A 518 -13.14 -4.68 -2.31
N LEU A 519 -13.04 -5.89 -1.76
CA LEU A 519 -11.79 -6.61 -1.48
C LEU A 519 -11.53 -7.73 -2.49
N ILE A 520 -12.55 -8.11 -3.27
CA ILE A 520 -12.48 -9.00 -4.44
C ILE A 520 -13.48 -8.52 -5.50
N ASP A 521 -13.22 -8.85 -6.76
CA ASP A 521 -14.16 -8.70 -7.88
C ASP A 521 -15.13 -9.87 -8.03
#